data_AF-A0A8H4F2N3-F1
#
_entry.id   AF-A0A8H4F2N3-F1
#
_cell.length_a   1.000
_cell.length_b   1.000
_cell.length_c   1.000
_cell.angle_alpha   90.00
_cell.angle_beta   90.00
_cell.angle_gamma   90.00
#
_symmetry.space_group_name_H-M   'P 1'
#
loop_
_entity.id
_entity.type
_entity.pdbx_description
1 polymer ?
#
loop_
_entity_poly.entity_id
_entity_poly.type
_entity_poly.pdbx_seq_one_letter_code
_entity_poly.pdbx_strand_id
1 'polypeptide(L)'
;MQIRSRYLRYSYSNTSLGPNNNVIFVCGGQDNVQTPYHTYIGSQRDQLADMTAILDTDSWSWTVPTSSIYQPLPQSYASISVVNDSKIVFGFGINYQTIYDNFHVFDMSKQAWEAPTTARGLGERTIVNSIFNKNGVITNAVLWIILGCLLSTVVVSYIIAIWTFGYKRFHMKVYTAYKAIKKEIWKPRVGEPGWAESSRLLLKTLFLMLFVYLIFTLSTQVLNSPIIDQLSYESNDRMLVDVPDVKFCFEQWEEVKDPIIRCTTDFGGQCSNFFYQLPKKSNAEGTSTVCSLFRAPTSFKLGQTSQRSLESSGSFLKFDYYKVNDAKNNTLIFNKEQQVKIELYNKLHDPNLELYRSTLNQSITNTTLLTFEWNSNEEESMYRSESDLAGQTAKNAYRLSTHLMSTVSFELIKRISLESSIWNYIGIAPSVSTRYEIDTMTASESFPLEYNPLSSSVQPFGSLHVFPANYQTKVLREQKAFAFINAIGIFGGLFGLLFSLQTCLFGYRPRSPWGYMHRWSFGQFRSSLLHGLHTNF
;
A
#
# COMPACT_ATOMS: atom_id res chain seq x y z
N MET A 1 -9.97 -41.57 17.87
CA MET A 1 -11.07 -42.01 16.97
C MET A 1 -11.27 -41.04 15.79
N GLN A 2 -11.32 -39.72 16.02
CA GLN A 2 -11.61 -38.70 14.99
C GLN A 2 -10.56 -38.61 13.86
N ILE A 3 -9.26 -38.73 14.19
CA ILE A 3 -8.15 -38.73 13.22
C ILE A 3 -8.24 -39.94 12.27
N ARG A 4 -8.45 -41.14 12.83
CA ARG A 4 -8.63 -42.39 12.07
C ARG A 4 -9.79 -42.29 11.06
N SER A 5 -10.90 -41.65 11.43
CA SER A 5 -12.03 -41.46 10.50
C SER A 5 -11.78 -40.44 9.39
N ARG A 6 -10.81 -39.51 9.56
CA ARG A 6 -10.47 -38.53 8.52
C ARG A 6 -9.66 -39.22 7.41
N TYR A 7 -8.50 -39.78 7.72
CA TYR A 7 -7.63 -40.40 6.70
C TYR A 7 -8.26 -41.59 5.96
N LEU A 8 -9.21 -42.30 6.57
CA LEU A 8 -9.96 -43.37 5.90
C LEU A 8 -11.00 -42.87 4.87
N ARG A 9 -11.35 -41.58 4.87
CA ARG A 9 -12.27 -40.97 3.89
C ARG A 9 -11.57 -40.43 2.65
N TYR A 10 -10.25 -40.28 2.70
CA TYR A 10 -9.45 -39.76 1.61
C TYR A 10 -8.86 -40.91 0.79
N SER A 11 -8.86 -40.74 -0.52
CA SER A 11 -8.24 -41.65 -1.49
C SER A 11 -6.97 -41.02 -2.04
N TYR A 12 -6.12 -41.85 -2.65
CA TYR A 12 -4.88 -41.42 -3.31
C TYR A 12 -3.89 -40.72 -2.35
N SER A 13 -3.95 -41.08 -1.06
CA SER A 13 -2.94 -40.71 -0.07
C SER A 13 -1.68 -41.52 -0.27
N ASN A 14 -0.52 -40.88 -0.15
CA ASN A 14 0.74 -41.58 -0.27
C ASN A 14 1.18 -42.14 1.08
N THR A 15 1.60 -43.39 1.05
CA THR A 15 2.00 -44.10 2.26
C THR A 15 3.39 -44.69 2.08
N SER A 16 4.20 -44.61 3.13
CA SER A 16 5.52 -45.20 3.17
C SER A 16 5.73 -45.86 4.53
N LEU A 17 6.42 -46.99 4.54
CA LEU A 17 6.86 -47.63 5.76
C LEU A 17 8.09 -46.89 6.27
N GLY A 18 8.04 -46.40 7.50
CA GLY A 18 9.14 -45.64 8.08
C GLY A 18 10.41 -46.49 8.28
N PRO A 19 11.54 -45.85 8.60
CA PRO A 19 12.86 -46.48 8.50
C PRO A 19 13.07 -47.70 9.40
N ASN A 20 12.38 -47.74 10.55
CA ASN A 20 12.44 -48.85 11.51
C ASN A 20 11.31 -49.88 11.34
N ASN A 21 10.51 -49.79 10.27
CA ASN A 21 9.33 -50.64 10.02
C ASN A 21 8.21 -50.62 11.07
N ASN A 22 8.32 -49.80 12.12
CA ASN A 22 7.32 -49.70 13.19
C ASN A 22 6.35 -48.52 13.02
N VAL A 23 6.47 -47.76 11.94
CA VAL A 23 5.62 -46.59 11.68
C VAL A 23 5.18 -46.55 10.23
N ILE A 24 3.92 -46.21 9.98
CA ILE A 24 3.39 -45.94 8.65
C ILE A 24 3.23 -44.42 8.52
N PHE A 25 3.97 -43.84 7.59
CA PHE A 25 3.88 -42.42 7.28
C PHE A 25 2.87 -42.21 6.16
N VAL A 26 1.94 -41.29 6.35
CA VAL A 26 0.88 -40.93 5.40
C VAL A 26 0.98 -39.44 5.08
N CYS A 27 0.97 -39.09 3.80
CA CYS A 27 1.05 -37.70 3.35
C CYS A 27 0.19 -37.45 2.11
N GLY A 28 -0.57 -36.35 2.14
CA GLY A 28 -1.46 -35.96 1.06
C GLY A 28 -2.65 -36.90 0.85
N GLY A 29 -3.45 -36.57 -0.16
CA GLY A 29 -4.69 -37.28 -0.49
C GLY A 29 -5.81 -36.32 -0.86
N GLN A 30 -6.85 -36.86 -1.50
CA GLN A 30 -8.05 -36.13 -1.90
C GLN A 30 -9.30 -36.86 -1.44
N ASP A 31 -10.38 -36.13 -1.19
CA ASP A 31 -11.65 -36.75 -0.83
C ASP A 31 -12.21 -37.57 -2.00
N ASN A 32 -13.16 -38.47 -1.70
CA ASN A 32 -13.82 -39.30 -2.71
C ASN A 32 -14.92 -38.56 -3.49
N VAL A 33 -14.91 -37.23 -3.48
CA VAL A 33 -15.85 -36.42 -4.25
C VAL A 33 -15.36 -36.37 -5.71
N GLN A 34 -16.28 -36.38 -6.67
CA GLN A 34 -15.90 -36.25 -8.08
C GLN A 34 -15.45 -34.83 -8.42
N THR A 35 -14.51 -34.72 -9.35
CA THR A 35 -14.16 -33.46 -10.01
C THR A 35 -15.43 -32.79 -10.55
N PRO A 36 -15.64 -31.47 -10.34
CA PRO A 36 -14.63 -30.48 -9.94
C PRO A 36 -14.61 -30.12 -8.44
N TYR A 37 -15.40 -30.77 -7.58
CA TYR A 37 -15.64 -30.34 -6.19
C TYR A 37 -14.81 -31.07 -5.14
N HIS A 38 -13.82 -31.84 -5.57
CA HIS A 38 -12.96 -32.57 -4.64
C HIS A 38 -12.05 -31.62 -3.88
N THR A 39 -11.66 -32.03 -2.68
CA THR A 39 -10.79 -31.26 -1.77
C THR A 39 -9.61 -32.10 -1.30
N TYR A 40 -8.51 -31.43 -0.98
CA TYR A 40 -7.28 -32.08 -0.55
C TYR A 40 -7.14 -32.08 0.97
N ILE A 41 -6.47 -33.10 1.51
CA ILE A 41 -6.11 -33.12 2.92
C ILE A 41 -5.22 -31.92 3.25
N GLY A 42 -5.56 -31.20 4.33
CA GLY A 42 -4.81 -30.03 4.76
C GLY A 42 -5.01 -28.78 3.90
N SER A 43 -6.03 -28.79 3.04
CA SER A 43 -6.46 -27.61 2.27
C SER A 43 -7.22 -26.59 3.10
N GLN A 44 -7.90 -27.04 4.17
CA GLN A 44 -8.68 -26.18 5.05
C GLN A 44 -7.79 -25.54 6.12
N ARG A 45 -8.13 -24.30 6.49
CA ARG A 45 -7.39 -23.46 7.44
C ARG A 45 -7.14 -24.16 8.78
N ASP A 46 -8.14 -24.86 9.30
CA ASP A 46 -8.12 -25.59 10.57
C ASP A 46 -7.41 -26.96 10.49
N GLN A 47 -7.06 -27.41 9.29
CA GLN A 47 -6.57 -28.76 9.01
C GLN A 47 -5.19 -28.78 8.37
N LEU A 48 -4.47 -27.66 8.29
CA LEU A 48 -3.15 -27.58 7.65
C LEU A 48 -2.16 -28.66 8.16
N ALA A 49 -2.21 -29.00 9.46
CA ALA A 49 -1.37 -30.04 10.05
C ALA A 49 -1.75 -31.46 9.60
N ASP A 50 -3.02 -31.68 9.23
CA ASP A 50 -3.54 -32.97 8.79
C ASP A 50 -2.97 -33.41 7.42
N MET A 51 -2.18 -32.58 6.74
CA MET A 51 -1.48 -33.00 5.52
C MET A 51 -0.49 -34.16 5.79
N THR A 52 -0.08 -34.37 7.05
CA THR A 52 0.86 -35.42 7.43
C THR A 52 0.36 -36.18 8.66
N ALA A 53 0.38 -37.51 8.61
CA ALA A 53 0.08 -38.37 9.74
C ALA A 53 1.07 -39.53 9.85
N ILE A 54 1.32 -39.92 11.10
CA ILE A 54 2.19 -41.05 11.43
C ILE A 54 1.37 -42.02 12.28
N LEU A 55 1.22 -43.25 11.81
CA LEU A 55 0.64 -44.35 12.54
C LEU A 55 1.75 -45.19 13.14
N ASP A 56 1.78 -45.29 14.47
CA ASP A 56 2.63 -46.25 15.17
C ASP A 56 1.96 -47.64 15.09
N THR A 57 2.69 -48.63 14.56
CA THR A 57 2.16 -50.00 14.37
C THR A 57 2.18 -50.83 15.64
N ASP A 58 2.97 -50.45 16.66
CA ASP A 58 3.05 -51.16 17.93
C ASP A 58 1.87 -50.77 18.83
N SER A 59 1.55 -49.48 18.88
CA SER A 59 0.44 -48.94 19.69
C SER A 59 -0.87 -48.76 18.91
N TRP A 60 -0.85 -48.85 17.57
CA TRP A 60 -1.96 -48.49 16.68
C TRP A 60 -2.51 -47.08 16.92
N SER A 61 -1.64 -46.17 17.37
CA SER A 61 -1.99 -44.78 17.66
C SER A 61 -1.54 -43.85 16.54
N TRP A 62 -2.38 -42.85 16.25
CA TRP A 62 -2.10 -41.83 15.24
C TRP A 62 -1.52 -40.59 15.88
N THR A 63 -0.46 -40.06 15.27
CA THR A 63 0.16 -38.79 15.62
C THR A 63 0.17 -37.88 14.39
N VAL A 64 -0.13 -36.60 14.59
CA VAL A 64 -0.12 -35.57 13.54
C VAL A 64 1.00 -34.60 13.88
N PRO A 65 2.09 -34.55 13.09
CA PRO A 65 3.17 -33.60 13.27
C PRO A 65 2.67 -32.15 13.19
N THR A 66 3.35 -31.24 13.89
CA THR A 66 3.04 -29.81 13.78
C THR A 66 3.31 -29.31 12.36
N SER A 67 2.39 -28.51 11.82
CA SER A 67 2.56 -27.90 10.50
C SER A 67 3.77 -26.95 10.48
N SER A 68 4.39 -26.81 9.31
CA SER A 68 5.53 -25.90 9.12
C SER A 68 5.48 -25.24 7.73
N ILE A 69 6.23 -24.16 7.56
CA ILE A 69 6.31 -23.44 6.27
C ILE A 69 6.96 -24.27 5.15
N TYR A 70 7.72 -25.32 5.49
CA TYR A 70 8.40 -26.18 4.53
C TYR A 70 7.58 -27.41 4.11
N GLN A 71 6.40 -27.58 4.74
CA GLN A 71 5.47 -28.63 4.38
C GLN A 71 4.98 -28.44 2.95
N PRO A 72 4.85 -29.53 2.16
CA PRO A 72 4.23 -29.47 0.84
C PRO A 72 2.85 -28.83 0.88
N LEU A 73 2.47 -28.24 -0.25
CA LEU A 73 1.10 -27.82 -0.47
C LEU A 73 0.19 -29.06 -0.57
N PRO A 74 -1.10 -28.95 -0.20
CA PRO A 74 -2.07 -30.03 -0.32
C PRO A 74 -2.11 -30.58 -1.75
N GLN A 75 -1.75 -31.85 -1.90
CA GLN A 75 -1.65 -32.53 -3.17
C GLN A 75 -1.97 -34.02 -3.03
N SER A 76 -2.37 -34.65 -4.13
CA SER A 76 -2.59 -36.10 -4.23
C SER A 76 -1.80 -36.67 -5.41
N TYR A 77 -1.83 -37.99 -5.60
CA TYR A 77 -1.05 -38.69 -6.64
C TYR A 77 0.46 -38.37 -6.63
N ALA A 78 0.99 -37.96 -5.48
CA ALA A 78 2.41 -37.71 -5.31
C ALA A 78 3.20 -39.03 -5.21
N SER A 79 4.52 -38.94 -5.14
CA SER A 79 5.42 -40.04 -4.81
C SER A 79 6.02 -39.83 -3.42
N ILE A 80 6.24 -40.92 -2.71
CA ILE A 80 6.86 -40.92 -1.39
C ILE A 80 7.88 -42.04 -1.26
N SER A 81 9.04 -41.74 -0.65
CA SER A 81 10.09 -42.73 -0.40
C SER A 81 10.91 -42.41 0.84
N VAL A 82 11.40 -43.44 1.52
CA VAL A 82 12.40 -43.30 2.58
C VAL A 82 13.79 -43.21 1.95
N VAL A 83 14.59 -42.24 2.40
CA VAL A 83 15.95 -42.02 1.87
C VAL A 83 17.04 -42.48 2.84
N ASN A 84 16.84 -42.31 4.16
CA ASN A 84 17.73 -42.83 5.18
C ASN A 84 16.96 -43.19 6.46
N ASP A 85 17.68 -43.51 7.54
CA ASP A 85 17.14 -43.89 8.86
C ASP A 85 16.23 -42.85 9.53
N SER A 86 16.18 -41.60 9.04
CA SER A 86 15.35 -40.54 9.59
C SER A 86 14.62 -39.66 8.56
N LYS A 87 14.87 -39.80 7.26
CA LYS A 87 14.40 -38.86 6.23
C LYS A 87 13.46 -39.54 5.25
N ILE A 88 12.32 -38.89 5.03
CA ILE A 88 11.32 -39.25 4.04
C ILE A 88 11.25 -38.13 3.00
N VAL A 89 11.25 -38.49 1.72
CA VAL A 89 11.08 -37.56 0.61
C VAL A 89 9.69 -37.71 0.01
N PHE A 90 9.04 -36.58 -0.25
CA PHE A 90 7.72 -36.48 -0.86
C PHE A 90 7.78 -35.48 -2.02
N GLY A 91 7.24 -35.84 -3.19
CA GLY A 91 7.26 -34.96 -4.36
C GLY A 91 6.41 -35.47 -5.52
N PHE A 92 6.39 -34.75 -6.64
CA PHE A 92 5.66 -35.14 -7.87
C PHE A 92 4.15 -35.35 -7.71
N GLY A 93 3.45 -34.37 -7.12
CA GLY A 93 2.00 -34.46 -6.87
C GLY A 93 1.16 -33.56 -7.78
N ILE A 94 -0.15 -33.69 -7.67
CA ILE A 94 -1.11 -32.81 -8.34
C ILE A 94 -2.10 -32.20 -7.36
N ASN A 95 -2.48 -30.95 -7.63
CA ASN A 95 -3.58 -30.25 -6.99
C ASN A 95 -4.43 -29.57 -8.06
N TYR A 96 -5.61 -30.12 -8.26
CA TYR A 96 -6.55 -29.78 -9.32
C TYR A 96 -5.89 -29.92 -10.69
N GLN A 97 -5.64 -28.81 -11.37
CA GLN A 97 -4.95 -28.75 -12.66
C GLN A 97 -3.50 -28.26 -12.53
N THR A 98 -2.98 -28.15 -11.31
CA THR A 98 -1.61 -27.73 -11.01
C THR A 98 -0.77 -28.97 -10.72
N ILE A 99 0.33 -29.13 -11.45
CA ILE A 99 1.32 -30.18 -11.23
C ILE A 99 2.45 -29.60 -10.37
N TYR A 100 2.82 -30.29 -9.31
CA TYR A 100 3.97 -29.96 -8.47
C TYR A 100 5.12 -30.93 -8.75
N ASP A 101 6.26 -30.39 -9.14
CA ASP A 101 7.50 -31.10 -9.43
C ASP A 101 8.55 -30.96 -8.30
N ASN A 102 8.21 -30.24 -7.24
CA ASN A 102 9.10 -30.02 -6.09
C ASN A 102 9.23 -31.25 -5.19
N PHE A 103 10.39 -31.35 -4.53
CA PHE A 103 10.65 -32.33 -3.47
C PHE A 103 10.66 -31.67 -2.10
N HIS A 104 10.06 -32.35 -1.14
CA HIS A 104 10.02 -31.98 0.27
C HIS A 104 10.64 -33.09 1.10
N VAL A 105 11.42 -32.71 2.11
CA VAL A 105 12.10 -33.65 3.02
C VAL A 105 11.48 -33.53 4.41
N PHE A 106 11.02 -34.65 4.95
CA PHE A 106 10.52 -34.76 6.31
C PHE A 106 11.53 -35.51 7.18
N ASP A 107 11.87 -34.94 8.34
CA ASP A 107 12.73 -35.57 9.34
C ASP A 107 11.89 -36.25 10.42
N MET A 108 11.88 -37.57 10.42
CA MET A 108 11.19 -38.43 11.37
C MET A 108 11.71 -38.27 12.80
N SER A 109 12.99 -37.92 13.00
CA SER A 109 13.55 -37.74 14.34
C SER A 109 13.05 -36.46 15.01
N LYS A 110 12.85 -35.41 14.21
CA LYS A 110 12.33 -34.10 14.65
C LYS A 110 10.81 -33.98 14.49
N GLN A 111 10.19 -34.90 13.75
CA GLN A 111 8.82 -34.82 13.27
C GLN A 111 8.50 -33.47 12.61
N ALA A 112 9.38 -33.00 11.72
CA ALA A 112 9.25 -31.69 11.08
C ALA A 112 9.75 -31.72 9.62
N TRP A 113 9.15 -30.87 8.78
CA TRP A 113 9.64 -30.63 7.42
C TRP A 113 10.87 -29.73 7.43
N GLU A 114 11.88 -30.10 6.65
CA GLU A 114 13.13 -29.36 6.61
C GLU A 114 13.13 -28.28 5.53
N ALA A 115 13.84 -27.19 5.83
CA ALA A 115 14.08 -26.15 4.85
C ALA A 115 14.84 -26.71 3.65
N PRO A 116 14.55 -26.27 2.41
CA PRO A 116 15.46 -26.50 1.31
C PRO A 116 16.81 -25.90 1.70
N THR A 117 17.82 -26.75 1.87
CA THR A 117 19.18 -26.28 2.13
C THR A 117 19.58 -25.44 0.95
N THR A 118 19.78 -24.13 1.18
CA THR A 118 20.22 -23.20 0.15
C THR A 118 21.40 -23.82 -0.57
N ALA A 119 21.23 -24.14 -1.85
CA ALA A 119 22.36 -24.16 -2.75
C ALA A 119 22.97 -22.76 -2.63
N ARG A 120 24.06 -22.63 -1.85
CA ARG A 120 24.85 -21.42 -1.77
C ARG A 120 25.52 -21.26 -3.12
N GLY A 121 24.82 -20.60 -4.04
CA GLY A 121 25.30 -20.27 -5.36
C GLY A 121 24.64 -18.99 -5.84
N LEU A 122 25.46 -17.93 -5.89
CA LEU A 122 25.29 -16.72 -6.71
C LEU A 122 24.09 -15.83 -6.28
N GLY A 123 24.27 -14.87 -5.36
CA GLY A 123 24.82 -13.54 -5.66
C GLY A 123 23.68 -12.62 -6.16
N GLU A 124 23.10 -11.76 -5.34
CA GLU A 124 23.23 -10.30 -5.49
C GLU A 124 22.46 -9.59 -4.36
N ARG A 125 23.17 -8.98 -3.40
CA ARG A 125 22.59 -8.00 -2.46
C ARG A 125 23.65 -6.98 -2.05
N THR A 126 24.22 -6.25 -3.00
CA THR A 126 25.16 -5.14 -2.69
C THR A 126 25.17 -4.02 -3.74
N ILE A 127 24.02 -3.64 -4.32
CA ILE A 127 23.95 -2.46 -5.20
C ILE A 127 22.68 -1.64 -4.93
N VAL A 128 22.57 -0.99 -3.76
CA VAL A 128 21.54 0.06 -3.54
C VAL A 128 22.08 1.31 -2.80
N ASN A 129 23.31 1.29 -2.26
CA ASN A 129 23.78 2.40 -1.40
C ASN A 129 24.71 3.45 -2.05
N SER A 130 24.80 3.55 -3.38
CA SER A 130 25.75 4.50 -4.01
C SER A 130 25.17 5.55 -4.96
N ILE A 131 23.85 5.75 -5.04
CA ILE A 131 23.25 6.69 -6.02
C ILE A 131 22.71 8.01 -5.40
N PHE A 132 22.52 8.12 -4.09
CA PHE A 132 21.89 9.31 -3.48
C PHE A 132 22.82 10.32 -2.81
N ASN A 133 24.11 10.37 -3.15
CA ASN A 133 24.99 11.37 -2.54
C ASN A 133 26.01 11.96 -3.52
N LYS A 134 25.52 12.72 -4.52
CA LYS A 134 26.33 13.74 -5.20
C LYS A 134 25.52 14.99 -5.55
N ASN A 135 26.01 16.11 -5.04
CA ASN A 135 25.93 17.47 -5.59
C ASN A 135 24.79 18.37 -5.07
N GLY A 136 24.84 18.68 -3.78
CA GLY A 136 24.40 19.98 -3.28
C GLY A 136 25.51 21.02 -3.50
N VAL A 137 25.43 21.78 -4.60
CA VAL A 137 26.25 23.00 -4.79
C VAL A 137 25.36 24.10 -5.39
N ILE A 138 24.59 24.79 -4.54
CA ILE A 138 24.03 26.11 -4.85
C ILE A 138 23.91 26.91 -3.55
N THR A 139 24.95 27.65 -3.14
CA THR A 139 24.81 28.52 -1.94
C THR A 139 25.52 29.88 -1.96
N ASN A 140 26.26 30.26 -3.01
CA ASN A 140 26.94 31.57 -3.00
C ASN A 140 26.41 32.59 -4.02
N ALA A 141 25.84 32.18 -5.16
CA ALA A 141 25.36 33.12 -6.18
C ALA A 141 24.01 33.78 -5.83
N VAL A 142 23.11 33.02 -5.19
CA VAL A 142 21.76 33.50 -4.83
C VAL A 142 21.82 34.60 -3.76
N LEU A 143 22.80 34.53 -2.84
CA LEU A 143 23.03 35.54 -1.81
C LEU A 143 23.45 36.91 -2.39
N TRP A 144 24.25 36.94 -3.45
CA TRP A 144 24.68 38.19 -4.10
C TRP A 144 23.61 38.82 -4.98
N ILE A 145 22.76 38.00 -5.61
CA ILE A 145 21.64 38.49 -6.43
C ILE A 145 20.58 39.16 -5.54
N ILE A 146 20.27 38.57 -4.39
CA ILE A 146 19.33 39.14 -3.42
C ILE A 146 19.86 40.46 -2.85
N LEU A 147 21.16 40.55 -2.55
CA LEU A 147 21.79 41.77 -2.03
C LEU A 147 21.78 42.91 -3.07
N GLY A 148 21.97 42.58 -4.36
CA GLY A 148 21.91 43.53 -5.47
C GLY A 148 20.51 44.10 -5.71
N CYS A 149 19.47 43.26 -5.65
CA CYS A 149 18.09 43.72 -5.79
C CYS A 149 17.63 44.61 -4.62
N LEU A 150 18.06 44.32 -3.39
CA LEU A 150 17.79 45.15 -2.22
C LEU A 150 18.46 46.52 -2.31
N LEU A 151 19.71 46.59 -2.77
CA LEU A 151 20.42 47.87 -2.94
C LEU A 151 19.80 48.72 -4.06
N SER A 152 19.41 48.09 -5.17
CA SER A 152 18.76 48.76 -6.30
C SER A 152 17.41 49.36 -5.91
N THR A 153 16.57 48.62 -5.19
CA THR A 153 15.26 49.10 -4.75
C THR A 153 15.34 50.25 -3.73
N VAL A 154 16.34 50.26 -2.85
CA VAL A 154 16.59 51.38 -1.92
C VAL A 154 17.04 52.64 -2.66
N VAL A 155 17.88 52.50 -3.68
CA VAL A 155 18.35 53.65 -4.48
C VAL A 155 17.22 54.23 -5.34
N VAL A 156 16.42 53.38 -5.98
CA VAL A 156 15.29 53.83 -6.80
C VAL A 156 14.19 54.49 -5.95
N SER A 157 13.86 53.93 -4.78
CA SER A 157 12.90 54.56 -3.85
C SER A 157 13.42 55.89 -3.28
N TYR A 158 14.73 56.01 -3.03
CA TYR A 158 15.36 57.26 -2.61
C TYR A 158 15.29 58.35 -3.70
N ILE A 159 15.52 57.98 -4.96
CA ILE A 159 15.42 58.90 -6.11
C ILE A 159 13.98 59.34 -6.35
N ILE A 160 13.00 58.43 -6.28
CA ILE A 160 11.58 58.75 -6.41
C ILE A 160 11.10 59.66 -5.27
N ALA A 161 11.58 59.44 -4.05
CA ALA A 161 11.23 60.28 -2.90
C ALA A 161 11.81 61.71 -2.99
N ILE A 162 13.01 61.86 -3.56
CA ILE A 162 13.61 63.18 -3.84
C ILE A 162 12.85 63.91 -4.94
N TRP A 163 12.43 63.19 -5.98
CA TRP A 163 11.73 63.75 -7.13
C TRP A 163 10.29 64.22 -6.79
N THR A 164 9.60 63.50 -5.91
CA THR A 164 8.20 63.79 -5.56
C THR A 164 8.03 64.87 -4.49
N PHE A 165 8.93 64.98 -3.51
CA PHE A 165 8.75 65.87 -2.34
C PHE A 165 9.67 67.09 -2.31
N GLY A 166 10.68 67.15 -3.18
CA GLY A 166 11.69 68.21 -3.19
C GLY A 166 12.65 68.12 -1.99
N TYR A 167 13.95 68.22 -2.30
CA TYR A 167 15.07 67.92 -1.39
C TYR A 167 14.93 68.53 0.02
N LYS A 168 14.51 69.79 0.14
CA LYS A 168 14.42 70.50 1.44
C LYS A 168 13.24 70.06 2.31
N ARG A 169 12.08 69.69 1.74
CA ARG A 169 10.89 69.28 2.51
C ARG A 169 10.96 67.82 2.94
N PHE A 170 11.56 66.95 2.11
CA PHE A 170 11.82 65.56 2.44
C PHE A 170 12.77 65.45 3.65
N HIS A 171 13.91 66.17 3.64
CA HIS A 171 14.85 66.15 4.76
C HIS A 171 14.25 66.66 6.08
N MET A 172 13.38 67.68 6.04
CA MET A 172 12.68 68.15 7.24
C MET A 172 11.69 67.12 7.79
N LYS A 173 10.87 66.48 6.94
CA LYS A 173 9.94 65.44 7.41
C LYS A 173 10.66 64.18 7.89
N VAL A 174 11.75 63.78 7.23
CA VAL A 174 12.62 62.69 7.68
C VAL A 174 13.29 63.05 9.00
N TYR A 175 13.78 64.27 9.17
CA TYR A 175 14.38 64.73 10.43
C TYR A 175 13.38 64.77 11.58
N THR A 176 12.15 65.19 11.30
CA THR A 176 11.07 65.25 12.31
C THR A 176 10.59 63.85 12.68
N ALA A 177 10.42 62.96 11.70
CA ALA A 177 10.11 61.54 11.93
C ALA A 177 11.24 60.83 12.67
N TYR A 178 12.50 61.09 12.30
CA TYR A 178 13.69 60.59 12.98
C TYR A 178 13.74 61.04 14.43
N LYS A 179 13.40 62.30 14.73
CA LYS A 179 13.38 62.83 16.10
C LYS A 179 12.27 62.19 16.95
N ALA A 180 11.11 61.92 16.35
CA ALA A 180 10.00 61.24 17.02
C ALA A 180 10.33 59.75 17.29
N ILE A 181 10.80 59.03 16.27
CA ILE A 181 11.25 57.63 16.35
C ILE A 181 12.39 57.47 17.36
N LYS A 182 13.36 58.40 17.36
CA LYS A 182 14.46 58.42 18.32
C LYS A 182 13.97 58.53 19.76
N LYS A 183 12.92 59.32 20.06
CA LYS A 183 12.44 59.48 21.44
C LYS A 183 11.77 58.21 21.99
N GLU A 184 11.15 57.41 21.12
CA GLU A 184 10.30 56.28 21.53
C GLU A 184 11.02 54.93 21.48
N ILE A 185 11.89 54.74 20.48
CA ILE A 185 12.63 53.49 20.25
C ILE A 185 14.01 53.51 20.93
N TRP A 186 14.60 54.70 21.14
CA TRP A 186 15.93 54.84 21.74
C TRP A 186 15.83 55.08 23.25
N LYS A 187 15.81 53.99 24.03
CA LYS A 187 16.18 54.05 25.45
C LYS A 187 17.65 53.64 25.57
N PRO A 188 18.58 54.61 25.69
CA PRO A 188 20.01 54.30 25.69
C PRO A 188 20.35 53.45 26.92
N ARG A 189 21.16 52.40 26.77
CA ARG A 189 21.75 51.72 27.92
C ARG A 189 22.82 52.63 28.51
N VAL A 190 22.87 52.66 29.83
CA VAL A 190 23.80 53.50 30.58
C VAL A 190 25.22 52.99 30.36
N GLY A 191 26.14 53.86 29.92
CA GLY A 191 27.57 53.57 29.78
C GLY A 191 28.06 53.06 28.42
N GLU A 192 27.20 52.84 27.42
CA GLU A 192 27.63 52.45 26.06
C GLU A 192 27.85 53.69 25.15
N PRO A 193 28.89 53.71 24.30
CA PRO A 193 29.11 54.81 23.37
C PRO A 193 28.03 54.81 22.28
N GLY A 194 27.64 56.01 21.82
CA GLY A 194 26.50 56.19 20.91
C GLY A 194 26.58 55.42 19.58
N TRP A 195 27.79 55.07 19.12
CA TRP A 195 27.97 54.26 17.90
C TRP A 195 27.61 52.78 18.12
N ALA A 196 27.96 52.20 19.28
CA ALA A 196 27.65 50.82 19.62
C ALA A 196 26.13 50.64 19.76
N GLU A 197 25.48 51.61 20.42
CA GLU A 197 24.04 51.64 20.56
C GLU A 197 23.31 51.84 19.22
N SER A 198 23.83 52.73 18.36
CA SER A 198 23.28 52.91 17.00
C SER A 198 23.39 51.62 16.19
N SER A 199 24.51 50.90 16.29
CA SER A 199 24.73 49.64 15.57
C SER A 199 23.82 48.51 16.06
N ARG A 200 23.61 48.41 17.38
CA ARG A 200 22.69 47.44 18.00
C ARG A 200 21.24 47.73 17.60
N LEU A 201 20.85 49.00 17.60
CA LEU A 201 19.50 49.41 17.23
C LEU A 201 19.24 49.14 15.74
N LEU A 202 20.19 49.50 14.87
CA LEU A 202 20.13 49.21 13.44
C LEU A 202 19.99 47.71 13.16
N LEU A 203 20.81 46.88 13.82
CA LEU A 203 20.72 45.43 13.68
C LEU A 203 19.37 44.88 14.16
N LYS A 204 18.86 45.37 15.30
CA LYS A 204 17.54 44.98 15.82
C LYS A 204 16.42 45.36 14.86
N THR A 205 16.47 46.55 14.27
CA THR A 205 15.47 46.99 13.27
C THR A 205 15.56 46.17 11.99
N LEU A 206 16.76 45.82 11.53
CA LEU A 206 16.97 44.99 10.34
C LEU A 206 16.43 43.57 10.59
N PHE A 207 16.72 42.97 11.74
CA PHE A 207 16.17 41.66 12.10
C PHE A 207 14.66 41.68 12.25
N LEU A 208 14.06 42.74 12.78
CA LEU A 208 12.61 42.89 12.87
C LEU A 208 11.97 43.01 11.48
N MET A 209 12.55 43.80 10.57
CA MET A 209 12.07 43.91 9.18
C MET A 209 12.17 42.57 8.45
N LEU A 210 13.29 41.86 8.60
CA LEU A 210 13.48 40.53 8.03
C LEU A 210 12.49 39.52 8.62
N PHE A 211 12.20 39.59 9.91
CA PHE A 211 11.22 38.73 10.57
C PHE A 211 9.79 38.97 10.06
N VAL A 212 9.37 40.24 9.95
CA VAL A 212 8.05 40.59 9.39
C VAL A 212 7.93 40.18 7.92
N TYR A 213 8.98 40.39 7.13
CA TYR A 213 9.04 39.94 5.74
C TYR A 213 8.91 38.42 5.63
N LEU A 214 9.63 37.66 6.46
CA LEU A 214 9.53 36.20 6.49
C LEU A 214 8.14 35.72 6.90
N ILE A 215 7.49 36.40 7.86
CA ILE A 215 6.11 36.11 8.23
C ILE A 215 5.21 36.22 7.01
N PHE A 216 5.29 37.35 6.30
CA PHE A 216 4.50 37.57 5.10
C PHE A 216 4.76 36.48 4.04
N THR A 217 6.03 36.20 3.70
CA THR A 217 6.37 35.23 2.65
C THR A 217 5.93 33.81 3.00
N LEU A 218 6.12 33.37 4.24
CA LEU A 218 5.76 32.02 4.67
C LEU A 218 4.25 31.86 4.80
N SER A 219 3.53 32.87 5.28
CA SER A 219 2.06 32.86 5.28
C SER A 219 1.50 32.74 3.86
N THR A 220 2.04 33.50 2.91
CA THR A 220 1.65 33.38 1.49
C THR A 220 2.00 31.99 0.93
N GLN A 221 3.15 31.42 1.30
CA GLN A 221 3.55 30.08 0.87
C GLN A 221 2.63 28.98 1.42
N VAL A 222 2.17 29.06 2.67
CA VAL A 222 1.23 28.09 3.27
C VAL A 222 -0.15 28.18 2.63
N LEU A 223 -0.63 29.39 2.33
CA LEU A 223 -1.92 29.58 1.66
C LEU A 223 -1.89 29.00 0.23
N ASN A 224 -0.83 29.27 -0.52
CA ASN A 224 -0.66 28.84 -1.91
C ASN A 224 0.00 27.46 -2.06
N SER A 225 0.18 26.70 -0.97
CA SER A 225 0.87 25.42 -1.03
C SER A 225 0.04 24.39 -1.81
N PRO A 226 0.63 23.64 -2.75
CA PRO A 226 -0.08 22.54 -3.42
C PRO A 226 -0.38 21.40 -2.44
N ILE A 227 -1.43 20.65 -2.75
CA ILE A 227 -1.74 19.36 -2.13
C ILE A 227 -0.90 18.31 -2.86
N ILE A 228 -0.23 17.45 -2.09
CA ILE A 228 0.62 16.37 -2.59
C ILE A 228 0.13 15.04 -2.03
N ASP A 229 0.27 13.99 -2.83
CA ASP A 229 -0.01 12.62 -2.39
C ASP A 229 1.24 12.02 -1.74
N GLN A 230 1.14 11.68 -0.47
CA GLN A 230 2.13 10.85 0.21
C GLN A 230 1.79 9.37 0.02
N LEU A 231 2.71 8.65 -0.62
CA LEU A 231 2.65 7.21 -0.74
C LEU A 231 3.16 6.56 0.54
N SER A 232 2.36 5.65 1.09
CA SER A 232 2.75 4.75 2.17
C SER A 232 2.11 3.37 1.95
N TYR A 233 2.65 2.35 2.61
CA TYR A 233 2.11 0.99 2.55
C TYR A 233 1.65 0.59 3.94
N GLU A 234 0.37 0.24 4.06
CA GLU A 234 -0.21 -0.30 5.29
C GLU A 234 -0.09 -1.82 5.23
N SER A 235 0.74 -2.38 6.09
CA SER A 235 0.93 -3.82 6.21
C SER A 235 0.62 -4.29 7.62
N ASN A 236 -0.09 -5.40 7.75
CA ASN A 236 -0.16 -6.15 8.99
C ASN A 236 1.17 -6.90 9.20
N ASP A 237 1.54 -7.22 10.44
CA ASP A 237 2.77 -7.96 10.81
C ASP A 237 2.90 -9.29 10.05
N ARG A 238 1.78 -9.83 9.56
CA ARG A 238 1.67 -11.10 8.84
C ARG A 238 1.56 -10.95 7.31
N MET A 239 1.70 -9.73 6.77
CA MET A 239 1.60 -9.43 5.33
C MET A 239 0.37 -10.05 4.66
N LEU A 240 -0.80 -9.80 5.25
CA LEU A 240 -2.09 -10.29 4.75
C LEU A 240 -2.83 -9.16 4.03
N VAL A 241 -3.41 -9.47 2.88
CA VAL A 241 -4.21 -8.54 2.07
C VAL A 241 -5.62 -9.09 1.85
N ASP A 242 -6.60 -8.19 1.81
CA ASP A 242 -7.97 -8.57 1.50
C ASP A 242 -8.13 -8.96 0.03
N VAL A 243 -9.12 -9.81 -0.22
CA VAL A 243 -9.47 -10.28 -1.57
C VAL A 243 -10.48 -9.30 -2.20
N PRO A 244 -10.30 -8.93 -3.48
CA PRO A 244 -11.26 -8.09 -4.19
C PRO A 244 -12.55 -8.85 -4.50
N ASP A 245 -13.63 -8.09 -4.70
CA ASP A 245 -14.87 -8.65 -5.22
C ASP A 245 -14.74 -8.76 -6.75
N VAL A 246 -15.11 -9.90 -7.32
CA VAL A 246 -14.91 -10.17 -8.74
C VAL A 246 -16.23 -10.55 -9.38
N LYS A 247 -16.66 -9.77 -10.35
CA LYS A 247 -17.87 -10.04 -11.13
C LYS A 247 -17.49 -10.67 -12.45
N PHE A 248 -18.02 -11.85 -12.71
CA PHE A 248 -17.89 -12.59 -13.95
C PHE A 248 -19.19 -12.46 -14.72
N CYS A 249 -19.12 -12.06 -15.99
CA CYS A 249 -20.27 -12.01 -16.88
C CYS A 249 -19.90 -12.74 -18.18
N PHE A 250 -20.54 -13.88 -18.42
CA PHE A 250 -20.41 -14.60 -19.67
C PHE A 250 -21.36 -13.96 -20.69
N GLU A 251 -20.79 -13.31 -21.70
CA GLU A 251 -21.55 -12.70 -22.78
C GLU A 251 -21.92 -13.79 -23.81
N GLN A 252 -23.07 -13.63 -24.47
CA GLN A 252 -23.55 -14.56 -25.52
C GLN A 252 -23.66 -16.03 -25.06
N TRP A 253 -24.15 -16.27 -23.85
CA TRP A 253 -24.37 -17.61 -23.34
C TRP A 253 -25.64 -18.22 -23.95
N GLU A 254 -25.47 -19.26 -24.75
CA GLU A 254 -26.53 -19.95 -25.50
C GLU A 254 -27.07 -21.21 -24.80
N GLU A 255 -26.44 -21.65 -23.71
CA GLU A 255 -26.79 -22.93 -23.09
C GLU A 255 -27.91 -22.81 -22.05
N VAL A 256 -28.68 -23.90 -21.91
CA VAL A 256 -29.79 -24.00 -20.96
C VAL A 256 -29.32 -23.96 -19.50
N LYS A 257 -28.11 -24.48 -19.23
CA LYS A 257 -27.52 -24.51 -17.89
C LYS A 257 -26.48 -23.42 -17.75
N ASP A 258 -26.42 -22.83 -16.56
CA ASP A 258 -25.45 -21.77 -16.24
C ASP A 258 -24.02 -22.32 -16.14
N PRO A 259 -23.01 -21.50 -16.49
CA PRO A 259 -21.62 -21.86 -16.29
C PRO A 259 -21.33 -22.03 -14.80
N ILE A 260 -20.51 -23.03 -14.48
CA ILE A 260 -20.03 -23.25 -13.12
C ILE A 260 -18.63 -22.65 -13.02
N ILE A 261 -18.45 -21.72 -12.09
CA ILE A 261 -17.15 -21.14 -11.76
C ILE A 261 -16.65 -21.82 -10.49
N ARG A 262 -15.51 -22.51 -10.57
CA ARG A 262 -14.84 -23.07 -9.39
C ARG A 262 -13.76 -22.11 -8.92
N CYS A 263 -13.80 -21.73 -7.65
CA CYS A 263 -12.72 -20.98 -7.01
C CYS A 263 -11.87 -21.91 -6.15
N THR A 264 -10.56 -21.85 -6.35
CA THR A 264 -9.55 -22.59 -5.58
C THR A 264 -8.40 -21.67 -5.17
N THR A 265 -7.69 -22.02 -4.12
CA THR A 265 -6.42 -21.37 -3.74
C THR A 265 -5.25 -22.30 -4.03
N ASP A 266 -4.05 -21.74 -4.10
CA ASP A 266 -2.79 -22.49 -4.20
C ASP A 266 -2.56 -23.44 -3.01
N PHE A 267 -3.15 -23.14 -1.86
CA PHE A 267 -3.19 -24.04 -0.71
C PHE A 267 -4.20 -25.18 -0.87
N GLY A 268 -4.84 -25.32 -2.03
CA GLY A 268 -5.83 -26.36 -2.32
C GLY A 268 -7.20 -26.13 -1.68
N GLY A 269 -7.42 -24.98 -1.04
CA GLY A 269 -8.68 -24.63 -0.40
C GLY A 269 -9.75 -24.28 -1.44
N GLN A 270 -10.98 -24.73 -1.23
CA GLN A 270 -12.11 -24.39 -2.10
C GLN A 270 -12.82 -23.12 -1.63
N CYS A 271 -13.00 -22.16 -2.52
CA CYS A 271 -13.68 -20.88 -2.28
C CYS A 271 -14.95 -20.70 -3.11
N SER A 272 -15.44 -21.75 -3.77
CA SER A 272 -16.65 -21.72 -4.61
C SER A 272 -17.94 -21.37 -3.86
N ASN A 273 -17.95 -21.46 -2.53
CA ASN A 273 -19.12 -21.11 -1.70
C ASN A 273 -19.35 -19.59 -1.62
N PHE A 274 -18.40 -18.78 -2.09
CA PHE A 274 -18.46 -17.32 -2.05
C PHE A 274 -19.03 -16.70 -3.34
N PHE A 275 -19.65 -17.51 -4.20
CA PHE A 275 -20.33 -17.05 -5.41
C PHE A 275 -21.81 -16.77 -5.17
N TYR A 276 -22.25 -15.63 -5.66
CA TYR A 276 -23.63 -15.19 -5.68
C TYR A 276 -24.08 -15.04 -7.12
N GLN A 277 -25.19 -15.67 -7.49
CA GLN A 277 -25.75 -15.57 -8.84
C GLN A 277 -26.50 -14.25 -9.01
N LEU A 278 -26.21 -13.52 -10.08
CA LEU A 278 -26.89 -12.27 -10.41
C LEU A 278 -28.06 -12.53 -11.40
N PRO A 279 -29.03 -11.62 -11.52
CA PRO A 279 -30.14 -11.77 -12.45
C PRO A 279 -29.66 -11.89 -13.90
N LYS A 280 -30.19 -12.88 -14.62
CA LYS A 280 -29.88 -13.08 -16.05
C LYS A 280 -30.47 -11.96 -16.87
N LYS A 281 -29.67 -11.42 -17.81
CA LYS A 281 -30.15 -10.47 -18.82
C LYS A 281 -30.26 -11.21 -20.15
N SER A 282 -31.48 -11.37 -20.66
CA SER A 282 -31.70 -11.97 -21.98
C SER A 282 -31.75 -10.89 -23.05
N ASN A 283 -31.00 -11.09 -24.13
CA ASN A 283 -31.05 -10.22 -25.31
C ASN A 283 -32.23 -10.63 -26.20
N ALA A 284 -32.72 -9.68 -27.00
CA ALA A 284 -33.82 -9.93 -27.95
C ALA A 284 -33.49 -11.01 -29.00
N GLU A 285 -32.21 -11.29 -29.22
CA GLU A 285 -31.69 -12.30 -30.17
C GLU A 285 -31.63 -13.73 -29.58
N GLY A 286 -32.09 -13.94 -28.34
CA GLY A 286 -32.11 -15.25 -27.68
C GLY A 286 -30.81 -15.64 -26.98
N THR A 287 -29.76 -14.82 -27.08
CA THR A 287 -28.55 -14.95 -26.26
C THR A 287 -28.79 -14.39 -24.85
N SER A 288 -28.14 -14.97 -23.84
CA SER A 288 -28.23 -14.48 -22.46
C SER A 288 -26.86 -14.07 -21.92
N THR A 289 -26.83 -13.01 -21.11
CA THR A 289 -25.67 -12.66 -20.30
C THR A 289 -25.90 -13.20 -18.90
N VAL A 290 -25.07 -14.18 -18.51
CA VAL A 290 -25.12 -14.80 -17.19
C VAL A 290 -23.97 -14.23 -16.36
N CYS A 291 -24.32 -13.59 -15.24
CA CYS A 291 -23.34 -12.98 -14.36
C CYS A 291 -23.34 -13.61 -12.97
N SER A 292 -22.15 -13.74 -12.38
CA SER A 292 -21.94 -14.20 -11.01
C SER A 292 -20.97 -13.27 -10.30
N LEU A 293 -21.23 -12.97 -9.03
CA LEU A 293 -20.38 -12.14 -8.18
C LEU A 293 -19.67 -13.03 -7.16
N PHE A 294 -18.34 -13.00 -7.17
CA PHE A 294 -17.50 -13.58 -6.13
C PHE A 294 -17.25 -12.54 -5.03
N ARG A 295 -17.64 -12.86 -3.80
CA ARG A 295 -17.45 -12.00 -2.63
C ARG A 295 -17.05 -12.82 -1.41
N ALA A 296 -15.77 -12.79 -1.06
CA ALA A 296 -15.24 -13.53 0.08
C ALA A 296 -15.52 -12.82 1.42
N PRO A 297 -15.68 -13.54 2.55
CA PRO A 297 -15.85 -12.94 3.88
C PRO A 297 -14.59 -12.19 4.34
N THR A 298 -14.70 -11.27 5.29
CA THR A 298 -13.55 -10.47 5.81
C THR A 298 -12.47 -11.31 6.49
N SER A 299 -12.81 -12.53 6.90
CA SER A 299 -11.86 -13.51 7.44
C SER A 299 -10.99 -14.18 6.38
N PHE A 300 -11.36 -14.09 5.09
CA PHE A 300 -10.63 -14.70 3.98
C PHE A 300 -9.67 -13.68 3.37
N LYS A 301 -8.37 -13.85 3.67
CA LYS A 301 -7.27 -12.97 3.25
C LYS A 301 -6.18 -13.78 2.54
N LEU A 302 -5.51 -13.15 1.59
CA LEU A 302 -4.35 -13.70 0.91
C LEU A 302 -3.06 -13.29 1.62
N GLY A 303 -2.05 -14.14 1.57
CA GLY A 303 -0.74 -13.89 2.18
C GLY A 303 0.39 -14.47 1.35
N GLN A 304 1.63 -14.12 1.67
CA GLN A 304 2.78 -14.61 0.92
C GLN A 304 2.94 -16.13 1.06
N THR A 305 3.25 -16.81 -0.06
CA THR A 305 3.53 -18.26 -0.08
C THR A 305 4.70 -18.62 0.85
N SER A 306 5.70 -17.74 0.97
CA SER A 306 6.88 -17.92 1.82
C SER A 306 6.58 -17.89 3.33
N GLN A 307 5.49 -17.23 3.73
CA GLN A 307 5.07 -17.07 5.12
C GLN A 307 3.69 -17.71 5.33
N ARG A 308 3.59 -19.01 5.01
CA ARG A 308 2.37 -19.80 5.23
C ARG A 308 1.96 -19.68 6.69
N SER A 309 0.83 -19.04 6.94
CA SER A 309 0.23 -18.86 8.26
C SER A 309 -1.14 -19.50 8.30
N LEU A 310 -1.56 -19.92 9.50
CA LEU A 310 -2.92 -20.38 9.78
C LEU A 310 -3.99 -19.32 9.52
N GLU A 311 -3.63 -18.08 9.19
CA GLU A 311 -4.59 -17.00 8.92
C GLU A 311 -4.68 -16.62 7.44
N SER A 312 -3.70 -17.03 6.64
CA SER A 312 -3.72 -16.90 5.19
C SER A 312 -4.52 -18.04 4.58
N SER A 313 -5.41 -17.72 3.62
CA SER A 313 -6.18 -18.73 2.90
C SER A 313 -5.51 -19.20 1.60
N GLY A 314 -4.35 -18.63 1.28
CA GLY A 314 -3.62 -18.82 0.03
C GLY A 314 -2.85 -17.58 -0.38
N SER A 315 -2.06 -17.67 -1.43
CA SER A 315 -1.34 -16.55 -2.02
C SER A 315 -2.01 -15.97 -3.25
N PHE A 316 -2.75 -16.80 -4.00
CA PHE A 316 -3.58 -16.37 -5.13
C PHE A 316 -4.86 -17.18 -5.23
N LEU A 317 -5.79 -16.68 -6.03
CA LEU A 317 -7.05 -17.32 -6.36
C LEU A 317 -7.01 -17.83 -7.79
N LYS A 318 -7.55 -19.02 -8.00
CA LYS A 318 -7.70 -19.65 -9.30
C LYS A 318 -9.17 -19.93 -9.55
N PHE A 319 -9.69 -19.36 -10.63
CA PHE A 319 -11.04 -19.51 -11.10
C PHE A 319 -11.04 -20.37 -12.37
N ASP A 320 -11.59 -21.56 -12.28
CA ASP A 320 -11.74 -22.47 -13.42
C ASP A 320 -13.20 -22.48 -13.89
N TYR A 321 -13.42 -22.37 -15.19
CA TYR A 321 -14.75 -22.33 -15.79
C TYR A 321 -15.15 -23.72 -16.29
N TYR A 322 -16.33 -24.18 -15.88
CA TYR A 322 -16.87 -25.49 -16.22
C TYR A 322 -18.24 -25.37 -16.88
N LYS A 323 -18.45 -26.21 -17.88
CA LYS A 323 -19.76 -26.42 -18.51
C LYS A 323 -20.43 -27.62 -17.88
N VAL A 324 -21.75 -27.53 -17.65
CA VAL A 324 -22.53 -28.68 -17.19
C VAL A 324 -22.88 -29.57 -18.37
N ASN A 325 -22.02 -30.53 -18.69
CA ASN A 325 -22.33 -31.51 -19.74
C ASN A 325 -23.46 -32.44 -19.32
N ASP A 326 -24.54 -32.51 -20.10
CA ASP A 326 -25.39 -33.69 -20.10
C ASP A 326 -24.61 -34.82 -20.78
N ALA A 327 -24.39 -35.90 -20.04
CA ALA A 327 -23.42 -36.98 -20.27
C ALA A 327 -23.58 -37.83 -21.55
N LYS A 328 -24.13 -37.30 -22.65
CA LYS A 328 -24.44 -38.09 -23.85
C LYS A 328 -23.60 -37.81 -25.09
N ASN A 329 -22.98 -36.65 -25.28
CA ASN A 329 -22.13 -36.39 -26.45
C ASN A 329 -20.86 -35.61 -26.07
N ASN A 330 -19.75 -36.34 -25.90
CA ASN A 330 -18.44 -35.86 -25.45
C ASN A 330 -17.62 -35.13 -26.53
N THR A 331 -18.26 -34.38 -27.42
CA THR A 331 -17.53 -33.47 -28.33
C THR A 331 -17.71 -32.05 -27.83
N LEU A 332 -16.76 -31.61 -27.01
CA LEU A 332 -16.62 -30.22 -26.57
C LEU A 332 -16.23 -29.36 -27.78
N ILE A 333 -17.21 -28.93 -28.57
CA ILE A 333 -17.00 -27.90 -29.59
C ILE A 333 -17.02 -26.57 -28.83
N PHE A 334 -15.84 -26.05 -28.53
CA PHE A 334 -15.69 -24.75 -27.91
C PHE A 334 -15.90 -23.67 -28.99
N ASN A 335 -16.86 -22.76 -28.79
CA ASN A 335 -16.97 -21.57 -29.64
C ASN A 335 -15.77 -20.67 -29.36
N LYS A 336 -14.87 -20.52 -30.36
CA LYS A 336 -13.66 -19.67 -30.29
C LYS A 336 -13.90 -18.23 -29.86
N GLU A 337 -15.16 -17.78 -29.95
CA GLU A 337 -15.59 -16.41 -29.71
C GLU A 337 -16.13 -16.18 -28.30
N GLN A 338 -16.19 -17.19 -27.45
CA GLN A 338 -16.75 -17.03 -26.12
C GLN A 338 -15.85 -16.18 -25.20
N GLN A 339 -16.37 -15.02 -24.82
CA GLN A 339 -15.70 -14.05 -23.96
C GLN A 339 -16.37 -13.97 -22.59
N VAL A 340 -15.53 -13.76 -21.57
CA VAL A 340 -15.98 -13.45 -20.22
C VAL A 340 -15.56 -12.02 -19.88
N LYS A 341 -16.53 -11.19 -19.52
CA LYS A 341 -16.29 -9.86 -18.97
C LYS A 341 -16.05 -9.99 -17.48
N ILE A 342 -14.90 -9.54 -17.02
CA ILE A 342 -14.47 -9.58 -15.62
C ILE A 342 -14.30 -8.15 -15.12
N GLU A 343 -14.91 -7.86 -13.98
CA GLU A 343 -14.83 -6.57 -13.30
C GLU A 343 -14.37 -6.82 -11.86
N LEU A 344 -13.32 -6.10 -11.42
CA LEU A 344 -12.79 -6.21 -10.07
C LEU A 344 -13.09 -4.95 -9.28
N TYR A 345 -13.58 -5.13 -8.06
CA TYR A 345 -13.96 -4.07 -7.14
C TYR A 345 -13.22 -4.20 -5.81
N ASN A 346 -13.00 -3.07 -5.16
CA ASN A 346 -12.52 -3.09 -3.79
C ASN A 346 -13.65 -3.59 -2.90
N LYS A 347 -13.37 -4.56 -2.02
CA LYS A 347 -14.35 -5.16 -1.11
C LYS A 347 -15.14 -4.15 -0.26
N LEU A 348 -14.49 -3.04 0.11
CA LEU A 348 -15.07 -1.98 0.92
C LEU A 348 -15.89 -0.98 0.08
N HIS A 349 -15.77 -1.02 -1.25
CA HIS A 349 -16.43 -0.11 -2.17
C HIS A 349 -16.82 -0.87 -3.46
N ASP A 350 -17.89 -1.66 -3.37
CA ASP A 350 -18.46 -2.44 -4.48
C ASP A 350 -19.87 -1.94 -4.82
N PRO A 351 -20.03 -1.21 -5.94
CA PRO A 351 -21.33 -0.72 -6.42
C PRO A 351 -22.39 -1.80 -6.69
N ASN A 352 -21.98 -3.05 -6.93
CA ASN A 352 -22.91 -4.14 -7.20
C ASN A 352 -23.79 -4.46 -5.98
N LEU A 353 -23.35 -4.10 -4.77
CA LEU A 353 -24.13 -4.27 -3.54
C LEU A 353 -25.41 -3.45 -3.53
N GLU A 354 -25.35 -2.22 -4.02
CA GLU A 354 -26.53 -1.35 -4.08
C GLU A 354 -27.42 -1.72 -5.27
N LEU A 355 -26.82 -2.01 -6.43
CA LEU A 355 -27.55 -2.34 -7.65
C LEU A 355 -28.34 -3.65 -7.53
N TYR A 356 -27.72 -4.68 -6.95
CA TYR A 356 -28.31 -6.02 -6.82
C TYR A 356 -28.77 -6.35 -5.40
N ARG A 357 -29.00 -5.31 -4.59
CA ARG A 357 -29.38 -5.43 -3.18
C ARG A 357 -30.54 -6.41 -2.96
N SER A 358 -31.57 -6.35 -3.80
CA SER A 358 -32.74 -7.22 -3.71
C SER A 358 -32.42 -8.70 -3.92
N THR A 359 -31.56 -9.01 -4.90
CA THR A 359 -31.13 -10.38 -5.22
C THR A 359 -30.13 -10.92 -4.20
N LEU A 360 -29.18 -10.07 -3.78
CA LEU A 360 -28.15 -10.43 -2.81
C LEU A 360 -28.74 -10.66 -1.42
N ASN A 361 -29.75 -9.88 -1.00
CA ASN A 361 -30.43 -10.07 0.28
C ASN A 361 -31.15 -11.43 0.40
N GLN A 362 -31.54 -12.06 -0.72
CA GLN A 362 -32.16 -13.39 -0.71
C GLN A 362 -31.13 -14.51 -0.54
N SER A 363 -29.87 -14.28 -0.91
CA SER A 363 -28.79 -15.28 -0.90
C SER A 363 -27.81 -15.11 0.27
N ILE A 364 -27.66 -13.90 0.80
CA ILE A 364 -26.77 -13.58 1.92
C ILE A 364 -27.55 -13.61 3.23
N THR A 365 -27.42 -14.70 3.99
CA THR A 365 -28.11 -14.89 5.29
C THR A 365 -27.37 -14.29 6.48
N ASN A 366 -26.16 -13.74 6.31
CA ASN A 366 -25.30 -13.30 7.40
C ASN A 366 -25.15 -11.77 7.50
N THR A 367 -25.19 -11.29 8.74
CA THR A 367 -25.27 -9.90 9.25
C THR A 367 -24.01 -9.05 9.05
N THR A 368 -23.39 -9.10 7.88
CA THR A 368 -22.41 -8.08 7.46
C THR A 368 -22.91 -7.42 6.20
N LEU A 369 -24.09 -6.80 6.32
CA LEU A 369 -24.59 -5.81 5.38
C LEU A 369 -23.55 -4.68 5.36
N LEU A 370 -22.57 -4.79 4.46
CA LEU A 370 -21.65 -3.71 4.18
C LEU A 370 -22.51 -2.62 3.56
N THR A 371 -22.80 -1.61 4.36
CA THR A 371 -23.43 -0.37 3.92
C THR A 371 -22.52 0.22 2.86
N PHE A 372 -22.93 0.08 1.60
CA PHE A 372 -22.32 0.78 0.50
C PHE A 372 -22.90 2.19 0.46
N GLU A 373 -22.03 3.17 0.31
CA GLU A 373 -22.40 4.57 0.09
C GLU A 373 -21.58 5.08 -1.09
N TRP A 374 -22.23 5.75 -2.04
CA TRP A 374 -21.55 6.40 -3.14
C TRP A 374 -20.67 7.54 -2.62
N ASN A 375 -19.45 7.71 -3.14
CA ASN A 375 -18.61 8.82 -2.71
C ASN A 375 -19.14 10.16 -3.21
N SER A 376 -19.86 10.15 -4.33
CA SER A 376 -20.53 11.33 -4.89
C SER A 376 -21.67 10.95 -5.84
N ASN A 377 -22.58 11.89 -6.10
CA ASN A 377 -23.67 11.68 -7.04
C ASN A 377 -23.16 11.52 -8.49
N GLU A 378 -22.02 12.13 -8.82
CA GLU A 378 -21.40 11.97 -10.13
C GLU A 378 -20.90 10.54 -10.33
N GLU A 379 -20.31 9.91 -9.31
CA GLU A 379 -19.87 8.52 -9.36
C GLU A 379 -21.05 7.57 -9.64
N GLU A 380 -22.17 7.76 -8.95
CA GLU A 380 -23.38 6.98 -9.18
C GLU A 380 -23.88 7.15 -10.62
N SER A 381 -23.95 8.39 -11.09
CA SER A 381 -24.40 8.69 -12.45
C SER A 381 -23.49 8.06 -13.51
N MET A 382 -22.18 8.09 -13.28
CA MET A 382 -21.17 7.52 -14.17
C MET A 382 -21.32 6.01 -14.23
N TYR A 383 -21.37 5.34 -13.08
CA TYR A 383 -21.53 3.89 -13.02
C TYR A 383 -22.84 3.42 -13.65
N ARG A 384 -23.96 4.11 -13.37
CA ARG A 384 -25.26 3.77 -13.99
C ARG A 384 -25.20 3.94 -15.51
N SER A 385 -24.62 5.04 -15.99
CA SER A 385 -24.47 5.28 -17.43
C SER A 385 -23.58 4.25 -18.12
N GLU A 386 -22.48 3.81 -17.48
CA GLU A 386 -21.61 2.74 -17.97
C GLU A 386 -22.29 1.37 -17.93
N SER A 387 -23.18 1.14 -16.96
CA SER A 387 -23.94 -0.10 -16.87
C SER A 387 -25.03 -0.22 -17.95
N ASP A 388 -25.55 0.91 -18.42
CA ASP A 388 -26.62 1.02 -19.42
C ASP A 388 -26.07 1.12 -20.86
N LEU A 389 -24.95 1.82 -21.07
CA LEU A 389 -24.22 1.78 -22.34
C LEU A 389 -23.41 0.50 -22.40
N ALA A 390 -23.87 -0.47 -23.19
CA ALA A 390 -23.16 -1.71 -23.46
C ALA A 390 -21.70 -1.47 -23.94
N GLY A 391 -20.76 -1.45 -22.99
CA GLY A 391 -19.36 -1.77 -23.27
C GLY A 391 -18.32 -0.66 -23.30
N GLN A 392 -18.54 0.52 -22.70
CA GLN A 392 -17.42 1.43 -22.44
C GLN A 392 -16.58 0.95 -21.24
N THR A 393 -15.26 1.11 -21.34
CA THR A 393 -14.25 0.50 -20.46
C THR A 393 -14.30 1.07 -19.05
N ALA A 394 -15.22 0.57 -18.23
CA ALA A 394 -15.17 0.77 -16.78
C ALA A 394 -13.75 0.47 -16.29
N LYS A 395 -13.21 1.35 -15.43
CA LYS A 395 -11.86 1.18 -14.88
C LYS A 395 -11.81 -0.20 -14.20
N ASN A 396 -10.82 -1.04 -14.54
CA ASN A 396 -10.67 -2.43 -14.07
C ASN A 396 -11.69 -3.45 -14.63
N ALA A 397 -12.32 -3.18 -15.78
CA ALA A 397 -13.14 -4.13 -16.51
C ALA A 397 -12.40 -4.67 -17.75
N TYR A 398 -12.35 -6.00 -17.90
CA TYR A 398 -11.65 -6.67 -18.99
C TYR A 398 -12.54 -7.70 -19.67
N ARG A 399 -12.47 -7.78 -21.00
CA ARG A 399 -13.04 -8.90 -21.77
C ARG A 399 -11.93 -9.88 -22.07
N LEU A 400 -12.03 -11.08 -21.51
CA LEU A 400 -11.03 -12.11 -21.65
C LEU A 400 -11.61 -13.26 -22.48
N SER A 401 -10.77 -13.83 -23.36
CA SER A 401 -11.15 -15.06 -24.06
C SER A 401 -11.13 -16.22 -23.07
N THR A 402 -12.17 -17.04 -23.11
CA THR A 402 -12.24 -18.22 -22.24
C THR A 402 -11.26 -19.31 -22.65
N HIS A 403 -10.74 -19.30 -23.89
CA HIS A 403 -9.81 -20.32 -24.41
C HIS A 403 -8.37 -20.18 -23.89
N LEU A 404 -8.02 -18.99 -23.39
CA LEU A 404 -6.69 -18.65 -22.94
C LEU A 404 -6.66 -18.67 -21.41
N MET A 405 -5.50 -19.01 -20.83
CA MET A 405 -5.28 -18.73 -19.42
C MET A 405 -5.05 -17.24 -19.26
N SER A 406 -5.87 -16.60 -18.43
CA SER A 406 -5.68 -15.19 -18.09
C SER A 406 -5.24 -15.04 -16.65
N THR A 407 -4.47 -14.00 -16.40
CA THR A 407 -3.97 -13.63 -15.09
C THR A 407 -4.30 -12.17 -14.82
N VAL A 408 -4.68 -11.86 -13.59
CA VAL A 408 -5.05 -10.51 -13.13
C VAL A 408 -4.29 -10.23 -11.85
N SER A 409 -3.42 -9.23 -11.90
CA SER A 409 -2.80 -8.68 -10.70
C SER A 409 -3.64 -7.51 -10.18
N PHE A 410 -3.83 -7.41 -8.87
CA PHE A 410 -4.54 -6.28 -8.26
C PHE A 410 -3.73 -5.59 -7.16
N GLU A 411 -3.93 -4.30 -7.00
CA GLU A 411 -3.42 -3.49 -5.89
C GLU A 411 -4.59 -2.77 -5.22
N LEU A 412 -4.79 -3.02 -3.92
CA LEU A 412 -5.81 -2.32 -3.14
C LEU A 412 -5.29 -0.95 -2.73
N ILE A 413 -6.08 0.08 -3.01
CA ILE A 413 -5.72 1.47 -2.75
C ILE A 413 -6.69 2.07 -1.74
N LYS A 414 -6.14 2.67 -0.70
CA LYS A 414 -6.85 3.48 0.28
C LYS A 414 -6.43 4.92 0.08
N ARG A 415 -7.31 5.72 -0.52
CA ARG A 415 -7.09 7.15 -0.75
C ARG A 415 -7.67 7.93 0.41
N ILE A 416 -6.83 8.73 1.06
CA ILE A 416 -7.21 9.62 2.16
C ILE A 416 -7.09 11.04 1.62
N SER A 417 -8.22 11.63 1.25
CA SER A 417 -8.28 12.96 0.63
C SER A 417 -8.57 14.04 1.65
N LEU A 418 -7.99 15.23 1.46
CA LEU A 418 -8.21 16.36 2.34
C LEU A 418 -9.56 17.01 2.06
N GLU A 419 -10.32 17.26 3.11
CA GLU A 419 -11.56 18.05 2.99
C GLU A 419 -11.25 19.56 2.93
N SER A 420 -12.25 20.38 2.58
CA SER A 420 -12.13 21.83 2.60
C SER A 420 -12.24 22.37 4.04
N SER A 421 -11.20 22.16 4.85
CA SER A 421 -11.15 22.60 6.26
C SER A 421 -9.95 23.50 6.56
N ILE A 422 -10.13 24.46 7.47
CA ILE A 422 -9.08 25.36 7.96
C ILE A 422 -7.98 24.56 8.69
N TRP A 423 -8.33 23.45 9.34
CA TRP A 423 -7.40 22.55 10.02
C TRP A 423 -6.31 22.00 9.09
N ASN A 424 -6.62 21.88 7.80
CA ASN A 424 -5.68 21.36 6.80
C ASN A 424 -4.52 22.34 6.54
N TYR A 425 -4.69 23.63 6.81
CA TYR A 425 -3.61 24.63 6.73
C TYR A 425 -2.71 24.61 7.97
N ILE A 426 -3.25 24.24 9.13
CA ILE A 426 -2.49 24.20 10.39
C ILE A 426 -1.45 23.07 10.34
N GLY A 427 -1.83 21.92 9.77
CA GLY A 427 -0.99 20.74 9.65
C GLY A 427 -1.09 19.78 10.85
N ILE A 428 -1.99 20.05 11.79
CA ILE A 428 -2.33 19.15 12.91
C ILE A 428 -3.76 18.67 12.69
N ALA A 429 -3.97 17.35 12.84
CA ALA A 429 -5.28 16.71 12.76
C ALA A 429 -6.11 17.18 11.54
N PRO A 430 -5.61 16.96 10.30
CA PRO A 430 -6.35 17.37 9.12
C PRO A 430 -7.71 16.65 9.04
N SER A 431 -8.72 17.37 8.56
CA SER A 431 -10.02 16.79 8.21
C SER A 431 -9.86 16.04 6.90
N VAL A 432 -10.13 14.74 6.95
CA VAL A 432 -9.88 13.81 5.84
C VAL A 432 -11.10 12.94 5.59
N SER A 433 -11.33 12.65 4.31
CA SER A 433 -12.28 11.64 3.85
C SER A 433 -11.51 10.44 3.30
N THR A 434 -12.00 9.23 3.53
CA THR A 434 -11.35 8.00 3.08
C THR A 434 -12.16 7.35 1.97
N ARG A 435 -11.51 7.01 0.87
CA ARG A 435 -12.08 6.31 -0.28
C ARG A 435 -11.27 5.06 -0.58
N TYR A 436 -11.95 4.03 -1.06
CA TYR A 436 -11.34 2.75 -1.38
C TYR A 436 -11.39 2.51 -2.89
N GLU A 437 -10.22 2.33 -3.48
CA GLU A 437 -10.02 2.13 -4.90
C GLU A 437 -9.29 0.79 -5.12
N ILE A 438 -9.29 0.33 -6.37
CA ILE A 438 -8.52 -0.82 -6.81
C ILE A 438 -7.86 -0.46 -8.14
N ASP A 439 -6.61 -0.85 -8.32
CA ASP A 439 -5.94 -0.81 -9.61
C ASP A 439 -5.61 -2.25 -10.01
N THR A 440 -5.83 -2.57 -11.28
CA THR A 440 -5.64 -3.92 -11.80
C THR A 440 -4.87 -3.91 -13.11
N MET A 441 -4.16 -5.02 -13.37
CA MET A 441 -3.46 -5.26 -14.63
C MET A 441 -3.75 -6.70 -15.06
N THR A 442 -3.92 -6.91 -16.36
CA THR A 442 -4.24 -8.24 -16.91
C THR A 442 -3.20 -8.67 -17.92
N ALA A 443 -2.93 -9.98 -17.94
CA ALA A 443 -2.10 -10.61 -18.95
C ALA A 443 -2.75 -11.95 -19.33
N SER A 444 -2.83 -12.24 -20.63
CA SER A 444 -3.32 -13.54 -21.13
C SER A 444 -2.20 -14.26 -21.84
N GLU A 445 -2.19 -15.58 -21.74
CA GLU A 445 -1.23 -16.40 -22.47
C GLU A 445 -1.47 -16.34 -23.98
N SER A 446 -0.40 -16.58 -24.75
CA SER A 446 -0.45 -16.55 -26.22
C SER A 446 -0.98 -17.84 -26.83
N PHE A 447 -1.03 -18.92 -26.06
CA PHE A 447 -1.43 -20.25 -26.52
C PHE A 447 -2.65 -20.74 -25.73
N PRO A 448 -3.56 -21.48 -26.37
CA PRO A 448 -4.71 -22.05 -25.68
C PRO A 448 -4.29 -23.09 -24.66
N LEU A 449 -5.09 -23.23 -23.62
CA LEU A 449 -4.93 -24.29 -22.63
C LEU A 449 -5.24 -25.65 -23.27
N GLU A 450 -4.23 -26.49 -23.46
CA GLU A 450 -4.41 -27.88 -23.87
C GLU A 450 -4.57 -28.77 -22.64
N TYR A 451 -5.80 -29.20 -22.38
CA TYR A 451 -6.09 -30.24 -21.40
C TYR A 451 -6.06 -31.62 -22.09
N ASN A 452 -5.51 -32.63 -21.41
CA ASN A 452 -5.37 -33.97 -21.98
C ASN A 452 -6.74 -34.62 -22.21
N PRO A 453 -7.26 -34.73 -23.45
CA PRO A 453 -8.63 -35.15 -23.74
C PRO A 453 -8.94 -36.60 -23.32
N LEU A 454 -7.91 -37.39 -22.97
CA LEU A 454 -8.04 -38.77 -22.49
C LEU A 454 -8.31 -38.87 -20.98
N SER A 455 -8.28 -37.76 -20.24
CA SER A 455 -8.60 -37.78 -18.80
C SER A 455 -10.10 -38.02 -18.60
N SER A 456 -10.47 -38.98 -17.74
CA SER A 456 -11.87 -39.26 -17.37
C SER A 456 -12.54 -38.17 -16.52
N SER A 457 -11.83 -37.08 -16.19
CA SER A 457 -12.35 -35.95 -15.41
C SER A 457 -12.90 -34.84 -16.30
N VAL A 458 -13.94 -34.15 -15.83
CA VAL A 458 -14.47 -32.95 -16.49
C VAL A 458 -13.37 -31.88 -16.55
N GLN A 459 -13.12 -31.35 -17.75
CA GLN A 459 -12.09 -30.35 -17.99
C GLN A 459 -12.66 -28.94 -17.97
N PRO A 460 -11.94 -27.98 -17.38
CA PRO A 460 -12.35 -26.60 -17.48
C PRO A 460 -12.12 -26.09 -18.90
N PHE A 461 -13.01 -25.22 -19.38
CA PHE A 461 -12.90 -24.62 -20.70
C PHE A 461 -12.11 -23.30 -20.69
N GLY A 462 -11.78 -22.80 -19.50
CA GLY A 462 -10.93 -21.63 -19.30
C GLY A 462 -10.50 -21.47 -17.85
N SER A 463 -9.48 -20.64 -17.61
CA SER A 463 -8.94 -20.37 -16.27
C SER A 463 -8.53 -18.90 -16.12
N LEU A 464 -8.80 -18.34 -14.94
CA LEU A 464 -8.37 -17.02 -14.51
C LEU A 464 -7.64 -17.11 -13.18
N HIS A 465 -6.40 -16.62 -13.13
CA HIS A 465 -5.66 -16.50 -11.87
C HIS A 465 -5.66 -15.05 -11.39
N VAL A 466 -6.06 -14.81 -10.15
CA VAL A 466 -6.12 -13.49 -9.53
C VAL A 466 -5.16 -13.45 -8.35
N PHE A 467 -4.17 -12.56 -8.39
CA PHE A 467 -3.14 -12.45 -7.36
C PHE A 467 -2.87 -10.99 -6.98
N PRO A 468 -2.47 -10.72 -5.74
CA PRO A 468 -2.10 -9.36 -5.34
C PRO A 468 -0.74 -8.99 -5.93
N ALA A 469 -0.61 -7.77 -6.48
CA ALA A 469 0.68 -7.22 -6.91
C ALA A 469 1.61 -7.02 -5.70
N ASN A 470 1.04 -6.59 -4.57
CA ASN A 470 1.70 -6.45 -3.28
C ASN A 470 0.80 -7.02 -2.17
N TYR A 471 1.36 -7.74 -1.21
CA TYR A 471 0.64 -8.24 -0.02
C TYR A 471 0.43 -7.16 1.06
N GLN A 472 0.27 -5.91 0.63
CA GLN A 472 0.11 -4.73 1.46
C GLN A 472 -0.89 -3.79 0.78
N THR A 473 -1.62 -3.00 1.58
CA THR A 473 -2.55 -2.01 1.03
C THR A 473 -1.81 -0.72 0.77
N LYS A 474 -1.93 -0.19 -0.45
CA LYS A 474 -1.33 1.08 -0.83
C LYS A 474 -2.16 2.23 -0.27
N VAL A 475 -1.56 3.07 0.55
CA VAL A 475 -2.22 4.23 1.15
C VAL A 475 -1.69 5.48 0.48
N LEU A 476 -2.57 6.17 -0.24
CA LEU A 476 -2.32 7.48 -0.81
C LEU A 476 -2.95 8.51 0.10
N ARG A 477 -2.12 9.28 0.81
CA ARG A 477 -2.61 10.31 1.73
C ARG A 477 -2.31 11.69 1.18
N GLU A 478 -3.36 12.43 0.87
CA GLU A 478 -3.24 13.84 0.53
C GLU A 478 -2.75 14.63 1.76
N GLN A 479 -1.74 15.46 1.55
CA GLN A 479 -1.25 16.41 2.53
C GLN A 479 -0.82 17.71 1.86
N LYS A 480 -0.90 18.83 2.57
CA LYS A 480 -0.29 20.07 2.07
C LYS A 480 1.22 19.98 2.17
N ALA A 481 1.92 20.36 1.10
CA ALA A 481 3.39 20.37 1.08
C ALA A 481 3.99 21.30 2.16
N PHE A 482 3.30 22.40 2.48
CA PHE A 482 3.68 23.33 3.53
C PHE A 482 2.48 23.71 4.39
N ALA A 483 2.59 23.50 5.71
CA ALA A 483 1.58 23.86 6.70
C ALA A 483 2.12 24.91 7.69
N PHE A 484 1.23 25.54 8.46
CA PHE A 484 1.62 26.55 9.46
C PHE A 484 2.58 26.00 10.52
N ILE A 485 2.44 24.73 10.93
CA ILE A 485 3.38 24.14 11.89
C ILE A 485 4.83 24.13 11.37
N ASN A 486 5.02 23.85 10.08
CA ASN A 486 6.33 23.91 9.44
C ASN A 486 6.85 25.35 9.45
N ALA A 487 5.98 26.33 9.16
CA ALA A 487 6.33 27.74 9.23
C ALA A 487 6.71 28.18 10.65
N ILE A 488 5.98 27.75 11.69
CA ILE A 488 6.30 28.03 13.10
C ILE A 488 7.66 27.45 13.49
N GLY A 489 7.98 26.22 13.04
CA GLY A 489 9.29 25.64 13.25
C GLY A 489 10.42 26.49 12.64
N ILE A 490 10.22 26.98 11.41
CA ILE A 490 11.16 27.88 10.73
C ILE A 490 11.27 29.22 11.47
N PHE A 491 10.16 29.82 11.89
CA PHE A 491 10.16 31.07 12.67
C PHE A 491 10.90 30.91 13.99
N GLY A 492 10.64 29.83 14.73
CA GLY A 492 11.30 29.55 16.00
C GLY A 492 12.80 29.36 15.84
N GLY A 493 13.23 28.57 14.85
CA GLY A 493 14.65 28.35 14.55
C GLY A 493 15.38 29.62 14.14
N LEU A 494 14.80 30.40 13.23
CA LEU A 494 15.41 31.62 12.73
C LEU A 494 15.42 32.75 13.77
N PHE A 495 14.33 32.91 14.53
CA PHE A 495 14.28 33.83 15.66
C PHE A 495 15.34 33.49 16.70
N GLY A 496 15.47 32.21 17.07
CA GLY A 496 16.50 31.73 18.00
C GLY A 496 17.92 32.02 17.50
N LEU A 497 18.18 31.81 16.20
CA LEU A 497 19.47 32.12 15.59
C LEU A 497 19.78 33.62 15.61
N LEU A 498 18.85 34.46 15.16
CA LEU A 498 19.04 35.92 15.15
C LEU A 498 19.24 36.48 16.56
N PHE A 499 18.46 35.98 17.53
CA PHE A 499 18.59 36.37 18.92
C PHE A 499 19.92 35.91 19.54
N SER A 500 20.35 34.69 19.25
CA SER A 500 21.64 34.16 19.68
C SER A 500 22.79 34.97 19.07
N LEU A 501 22.73 35.28 17.77
CA LEU A 501 23.72 36.11 17.08
C LEU A 501 23.78 37.53 17.65
N GLN A 502 22.62 38.15 17.91
CA GLN A 502 22.55 39.46 18.59
C GLN A 502 23.18 39.40 19.99
N THR A 503 22.87 38.34 20.74
CA THR A 503 23.42 38.11 22.08
C THR A 503 24.92 37.83 22.06
N CYS A 504 25.41 37.13 21.04
CA CYS A 504 26.81 36.81 20.85
C CYS A 504 27.64 38.04 20.45
N LEU A 505 27.08 38.92 19.61
CA LEU A 505 27.73 40.15 19.17
C LEU A 505 27.78 41.23 20.27
N PHE A 506 26.66 41.45 20.97
CA PHE A 506 26.49 42.57 21.90
C PHE A 506 26.39 42.17 23.38
N GLY A 507 26.29 40.88 23.71
CA GLY A 507 26.17 40.38 25.08
C GLY A 507 24.74 40.48 25.66
N TYR A 508 24.43 39.56 26.59
CA TYR A 508 23.16 39.53 27.32
C TYR A 508 23.34 40.09 28.73
N ARG A 509 23.46 41.40 28.93
CA ARG A 509 23.38 41.96 30.30
C ARG A 509 23.31 43.48 30.39
N PRO A 510 22.91 43.94 31.59
CA PRO A 510 23.49 45.10 32.28
C PRO A 510 24.71 44.79 33.20
N ARG A 511 25.32 43.59 33.18
CA ARG A 511 26.48 43.17 34.00
C ARG A 511 27.59 42.29 33.33
N SER A 512 27.59 41.92 32.02
CA SER A 512 28.44 40.82 31.45
C SER A 512 28.91 41.25 30.07
N PRO A 513 30.14 41.77 29.97
CA PRO A 513 30.70 42.33 28.74
C PRO A 513 31.34 41.22 27.90
N TRP A 514 30.57 40.20 27.54
CA TRP A 514 31.09 39.01 26.83
C TRP A 514 30.70 38.97 25.34
N GLY A 515 30.21 40.08 24.77
CA GLY A 515 29.95 40.18 23.33
C GLY A 515 31.24 40.32 22.51
N TYR A 516 31.29 39.74 21.31
CA TYR A 516 32.44 39.84 20.41
C TYR A 516 32.86 41.29 20.13
N MET A 517 31.90 42.22 19.99
CA MET A 517 32.21 43.64 19.77
C MET A 517 32.96 44.28 20.95
N HIS A 518 32.71 43.82 22.17
CA HIS A 518 33.44 44.31 23.35
C HIS A 518 34.85 43.73 23.43
N ARG A 519 35.03 42.48 22.96
CA ARG A 519 36.29 41.73 23.12
C ARG A 519 37.32 42.01 22.02
N TRP A 520 36.86 42.32 20.80
CA TRP A 520 37.70 42.51 19.60
C TRP A 520 37.70 43.96 19.08
N SER A 521 37.28 44.94 19.89
CA SER A 521 37.45 46.35 19.54
C SER A 521 38.93 46.77 19.62
N PHE A 522 39.44 47.46 18.60
CA PHE A 522 40.83 47.93 18.52
C PHE A 522 40.89 49.46 18.43
N GLY A 523 41.98 50.06 18.94
CA GLY A 523 42.27 51.49 18.83
C GLY A 523 41.26 52.41 19.57
N GLN A 524 40.83 53.48 18.90
CA GLN A 524 39.93 54.51 19.46
C GLN A 524 38.57 53.95 19.91
N PHE A 525 38.10 52.85 19.29
CA PHE A 525 36.85 52.19 19.66
C PHE A 525 36.91 51.51 21.03
N ARG A 526 38.03 50.90 21.38
CA ARG A 526 38.24 50.27 22.70
C ARG A 526 38.34 51.31 23.80
N SER A 527 39.05 52.43 23.53
CA SER A 527 39.14 53.56 24.46
C SER A 527 37.76 54.16 24.74
N SER A 528 36.95 54.37 23.70
CA SER A 528 35.57 54.89 23.82
C SER A 528 34.64 53.96 24.62
N LEU A 529 34.76 52.64 24.44
CA LEU A 529 33.99 51.65 25.21
C LEU A 529 34.39 51.64 26.69
N LEU A 530 35.70 51.63 26.99
CA LEU A 530 36.22 51.61 28.37
C LEU A 530 35.93 52.91 29.12
N HIS A 531 36.01 54.07 28.46
CA HIS A 531 35.76 55.37 29.07
C HIS A 531 34.27 55.57 29.45
N GLY A 532 33.34 55.07 28.63
CA GLY A 532 31.90 55.10 28.93
C GLY A 532 31.49 54.20 30.09
N LEU A 533 32.17 53.06 30.24
CA LEU A 533 31.99 52.11 31.34
C LEU A 533 32.52 52.66 32.67
N HIS A 534 33.67 53.35 32.66
CA HIS A 534 34.36 53.85 33.87
C HIS A 534 33.76 55.15 34.44
N THR A 535 32.87 55.81 33.70
CA THR A 535 32.26 57.10 34.06
C THR A 535 30.85 56.96 34.63
N ASN A 536 30.20 55.80 34.45
CA ASN A 536 28.81 55.57 34.87
C ASN A 536 28.63 54.35 35.80
N PHE A 537 29.71 53.61 36.05
CA PHE A 537 29.87 52.63 37.13
C PHE A 537 31.08 53.07 37.96
#